data_AF-A0A543AYR4-F1
#
_entry.id   AF-A0A543AYR4-F1
#
_cell.length_a   1.000
_cell.length_b   1.000
_cell.length_c   1.000
_cell.angle_alpha   90.00
_cell.angle_beta   90.00
_cell.angle_gamma   90.00
#
_symmetry.space_group_name_H-M   'P 1'
#
loop_
_entity.id
_entity.type
_entity.pdbx_description
1 polymer ?
#
loop_
_entity_poly.entity_id
_entity_poly.type
_entity_poly.pdbx_seq_one_letter_code
_entity_poly.pdbx_strand_id
1 'polypeptide(L)'
;MNRPTQSELRAKGDEVAVAAANAMSRLMPWLGGTDRFRDLFLESFQGVPDRFARFGESNPERLDAMLASMEYTMTSLSHQDIQDMSMVQNTIGPWEGNAADAFYENYVTPFSGINTNHQDLARELALALEAAVAVIDKSRRDVMRIGDGTIEVLNGLERSGGGGDSGWSTALTVVAAVATLHRPLRGPRGRGDCPSRSR
;
A
#
# COMPACT_ATOMS: atom_id res chain seq x y z
N MET A 1 15.68 -5.33 5.67
CA MET A 1 14.67 -6.38 5.98
C MET A 1 14.00 -6.77 4.68
N ASN A 2 13.78 -8.07 4.44
CA ASN A 2 13.14 -8.55 3.21
C ASN A 2 11.66 -8.16 3.19
N ARG A 3 11.14 -7.59 2.09
CA ARG A 3 9.73 -7.21 1.94
C ARG A 3 8.92 -8.46 1.59
N PRO A 4 7.82 -8.79 2.30
CA PRO A 4 6.97 -9.91 1.93
C PRO A 4 6.43 -9.72 0.50
N THR A 5 6.62 -10.75 -0.30
CA THR A 5 6.09 -10.87 -1.65
C THR A 5 4.60 -11.23 -1.62
N GLN A 6 3.91 -11.01 -2.74
CA GLN A 6 2.49 -11.39 -2.87
C GLN A 6 2.28 -12.90 -2.68
N SER A 7 3.20 -13.72 -3.18
CA SER A 7 3.16 -15.19 -3.01
C SER A 7 3.36 -15.59 -1.55
N GLU A 8 4.29 -14.96 -0.82
CA GLU A 8 4.48 -15.21 0.63
C GLU A 8 3.24 -14.81 1.44
N LEU A 9 2.63 -13.67 1.13
CA LEU A 9 1.38 -13.25 1.77
C LEU A 9 0.25 -14.25 1.49
N ARG A 10 0.09 -14.68 0.23
CA ARG A 10 -0.90 -15.69 -0.15
C ARG A 10 -0.68 -16.99 0.63
N ALA A 11 0.54 -17.50 0.63
CA ALA A 11 0.92 -18.71 1.35
C ALA A 11 0.63 -18.60 2.85
N LYS A 12 0.88 -17.43 3.45
CA LYS A 12 0.50 -17.19 4.85
C LYS A 12 -1.01 -17.26 5.06
N GLY A 13 -1.80 -16.72 4.13
CA GLY A 13 -3.25 -16.85 4.17
C GLY A 13 -3.73 -18.31 4.03
N ASP A 14 -3.05 -19.12 3.23
CA ASP A 14 -3.30 -20.57 3.13
C ASP A 14 -3.02 -21.27 4.48
N GLU A 15 -1.89 -20.96 5.12
CA GLU A 15 -1.56 -21.50 6.45
C GLU A 15 -2.62 -21.15 7.51
N VAL A 16 -3.09 -19.90 7.50
CA VAL A 16 -4.16 -19.45 8.40
C VAL A 16 -5.46 -20.21 8.15
N ALA A 17 -5.85 -20.39 6.88
CA ALA A 17 -7.06 -21.14 6.52
C ALA A 17 -7.00 -22.60 6.98
N VAL A 18 -5.85 -23.26 6.79
CA VAL A 18 -5.62 -24.64 7.24
C VAL A 18 -5.64 -24.73 8.77
N ALA A 19 -4.96 -23.82 9.46
CA ALA A 19 -4.96 -23.78 10.92
C ALA A 19 -6.39 -23.59 11.48
N ALA A 20 -7.19 -22.73 10.85
CA ALA A 20 -8.58 -22.49 11.24
C ALA A 20 -9.47 -23.72 11.01
N ALA A 21 -9.36 -24.36 9.84
CA ALA A 21 -10.09 -25.59 9.56
C ALA A 21 -9.73 -26.71 10.54
N ASN A 22 -8.44 -26.89 10.84
CA ASN A 22 -7.99 -27.87 11.82
C ASN A 22 -8.48 -27.55 13.24
N ALA A 23 -8.48 -26.28 13.66
CA ALA A 23 -9.05 -25.88 14.94
C ALA A 23 -10.56 -26.19 15.02
N MET A 24 -11.32 -25.88 13.97
CA MET A 24 -12.77 -26.14 13.92
C MET A 24 -13.11 -27.64 13.94
N SER A 25 -12.41 -28.45 13.15
CA SER A 25 -12.61 -29.91 13.15
C SER A 25 -12.31 -30.53 14.52
N ARG A 26 -11.35 -29.99 15.27
CA ARG A 26 -11.04 -30.43 16.64
C ARG A 26 -12.09 -29.98 17.66
N LEU A 27 -12.65 -28.79 17.49
CA LEU A 27 -13.64 -28.24 18.41
C LEU A 27 -15.03 -28.89 18.27
N MET A 28 -15.34 -29.51 17.14
CA MET A 28 -16.65 -30.11 16.87
C MET A 28 -16.56 -31.60 16.50
N PRO A 29 -15.99 -32.46 17.38
CA PRO A 29 -15.82 -33.88 17.08
C PRO A 29 -17.15 -34.63 16.94
N TRP A 30 -18.22 -34.13 17.58
CA TRP A 30 -19.55 -34.73 17.55
C TRP A 30 -20.25 -34.62 16.19
N LEU A 31 -19.73 -33.80 15.26
CA LEU A 31 -20.32 -33.65 13.93
C LEU A 31 -20.06 -34.86 13.00
N GLY A 32 -19.21 -35.82 13.41
CA GLY A 32 -19.08 -37.11 12.72
C GLY A 32 -18.24 -37.05 11.45
N GLY A 33 -17.00 -37.55 11.56
CA GLY A 33 -16.04 -37.68 10.46
C GLY A 33 -15.18 -36.41 10.29
N THR A 34 -13.97 -36.44 10.86
CA THR A 34 -13.04 -35.30 10.89
C THR A 34 -12.68 -34.75 9.52
N ASP A 35 -12.64 -35.61 8.50
CA ASP A 35 -12.19 -35.23 7.15
C ASP A 35 -13.26 -34.49 6.36
N ARG A 36 -14.50 -35.02 6.30
CA ARG A 36 -15.59 -34.38 5.55
C ARG A 36 -15.91 -32.97 6.06
N PHE A 37 -15.87 -32.78 7.38
CA PHE A 37 -16.13 -31.45 7.97
C PHE A 37 -14.95 -30.49 7.80
N ARG A 38 -13.72 -30.99 7.85
CA ARG A 38 -12.53 -30.17 7.55
C ARG A 38 -12.65 -29.57 6.15
N ASP A 39 -13.10 -30.35 5.17
CA ASP A 39 -13.24 -29.89 3.79
C ASP A 39 -14.30 -28.79 3.66
N LEU A 40 -15.43 -28.90 4.37
CA LEU A 40 -16.45 -27.84 4.42
C LEU A 40 -15.93 -26.54 5.06
N PHE A 41 -15.10 -26.65 6.11
CA PHE A 41 -14.48 -25.47 6.71
C PHE A 41 -13.43 -24.86 5.80
N LEU A 42 -12.60 -25.68 5.16
CA LEU A 42 -11.64 -25.20 4.16
C LEU A 42 -12.36 -24.47 3.04
N GLU A 43 -13.50 -24.97 2.56
CA GLU A 43 -14.35 -24.29 1.59
C GLU A 43 -14.79 -22.90 2.08
N SER A 44 -15.23 -22.82 3.33
CA SER A 44 -15.60 -21.55 3.96
C SER A 44 -14.43 -20.56 4.08
N PHE A 45 -13.18 -21.05 4.10
CA PHE A 45 -11.95 -20.25 4.21
C PHE A 45 -11.22 -20.04 2.88
N GLN A 46 -11.72 -20.52 1.75
CA GLN A 46 -11.07 -20.38 0.43
C GLN A 46 -10.72 -18.93 0.04
N GLY A 47 -11.46 -17.95 0.57
CA GLY A 47 -11.21 -16.53 0.32
C GLY A 47 -10.14 -15.88 1.22
N VAL A 48 -9.60 -16.57 2.22
CA VAL A 48 -8.56 -16.01 3.13
C VAL A 48 -7.23 -15.77 2.39
N PRO A 49 -6.68 -16.72 1.61
CA PRO A 49 -5.42 -16.53 0.88
C PRO A 49 -5.44 -15.34 -0.06
N ASP A 50 -6.54 -15.20 -0.83
CA ASP A 50 -6.72 -14.08 -1.75
C ASP A 50 -6.71 -12.72 -1.03
N ARG A 51 -7.21 -12.65 0.21
CA ARG A 51 -7.20 -11.39 0.98
C ARG A 51 -5.83 -11.03 1.50
N PHE A 52 -5.05 -12.02 1.95
CA PHE A 52 -3.65 -11.76 2.28
C PHE A 52 -2.89 -11.29 1.03
N ALA A 53 -3.12 -11.94 -0.11
CA ALA A 53 -2.52 -11.57 -1.38
C ALA A 53 -2.84 -10.12 -1.82
N ARG A 54 -4.00 -9.56 -1.47
CA ARG A 54 -4.36 -8.17 -1.75
C ARG A 54 -3.42 -7.14 -1.11
N PHE A 55 -2.83 -7.45 0.04
CA PHE A 55 -1.79 -6.59 0.62
C PHE A 55 -0.48 -6.60 -0.20
N GLY A 56 -0.32 -7.60 -1.06
CA GLY A 56 0.74 -7.69 -2.06
C GLY A 56 0.41 -7.00 -3.39
N GLU A 57 -0.85 -6.66 -3.68
CA GLU A 57 -1.26 -6.06 -4.97
C GLU A 57 -0.74 -4.64 -5.16
N SER A 58 -0.49 -3.91 -4.08
CA SER A 58 0.20 -2.63 -4.17
C SER A 58 1.59 -2.88 -4.74
N ASN A 59 1.96 -2.25 -5.85
CA ASN A 59 3.27 -2.45 -6.48
C ASN A 59 4.26 -1.39 -5.94
N PRO A 60 5.06 -1.69 -4.89
CA PRO A 60 6.03 -0.75 -4.35
C PRO A 60 7.14 -0.44 -5.36
N GLU A 61 7.45 -1.36 -6.29
CA GLU A 61 8.51 -1.15 -7.29
C GLU A 61 8.17 0.02 -8.22
N ARG A 62 6.87 0.22 -8.51
CA ARG A 62 6.42 1.38 -9.26
C ARG A 62 6.65 2.68 -8.49
N LEU A 63 6.43 2.67 -7.18
CA LEU A 63 6.70 3.84 -6.33
C LEU A 63 8.20 4.10 -6.18
N ASP A 64 9.01 3.05 -6.05
CA ASP A 64 10.47 3.13 -6.03
C ASP A 64 11.01 3.71 -7.35
N ALA A 65 10.45 3.33 -8.50
CA ALA A 65 10.79 3.92 -9.79
C ALA A 65 10.38 5.41 -9.89
N MET A 66 9.22 5.77 -9.32
CA MET A 66 8.79 7.17 -9.24
C MET A 66 9.72 7.99 -8.34
N LEU A 67 10.17 7.43 -7.20
CA LEU A 67 11.16 8.05 -6.31
C LEU A 67 12.47 8.32 -7.06
N ALA A 68 13.00 7.31 -7.76
CA ALA A 68 14.21 7.47 -8.56
C ALA A 68 14.05 8.56 -9.64
N SER A 69 12.86 8.64 -10.27
CA SER A 69 12.57 9.72 -11.22
C SER A 69 12.52 11.10 -10.55
N MET A 70 12.00 11.21 -9.33
CA MET A 70 11.97 12.48 -8.58
C MET A 70 13.37 12.91 -8.15
N GLU A 71 14.22 11.99 -7.70
CA GLU A 71 15.62 12.25 -7.38
C GLU A 71 16.39 12.77 -8.61
N TYR A 72 16.16 12.15 -9.77
CA TYR A 72 16.71 12.62 -11.04
C TYR A 72 16.23 14.03 -11.37
N THR A 73 14.91 14.31 -11.24
CA THR A 73 14.35 15.64 -11.48
C THR A 73 14.95 16.68 -10.54
N MET A 74 15.05 16.41 -9.25
CA MET A 74 15.70 17.32 -8.29
C MET A 74 17.16 17.59 -8.67
N THR A 75 17.89 16.56 -9.09
CA THR A 75 19.28 16.70 -9.54
C THR A 75 19.37 17.57 -10.80
N SER A 76 18.50 17.36 -11.78
CA SER A 76 18.45 18.17 -13.01
C SER A 76 18.12 19.64 -12.72
N LEU A 77 17.09 19.91 -11.92
CA LEU A 77 16.69 21.27 -11.52
C LEU A 77 17.79 22.01 -10.73
N SER A 78 18.64 21.27 -10.02
CA SER A 78 19.76 21.86 -9.26
C SER A 78 20.98 22.17 -10.12
N HIS A 79 21.22 21.41 -11.21
CA HIS A 79 22.44 21.50 -12.01
C HIS A 79 22.29 22.27 -13.33
N GLN A 80 21.17 22.12 -14.06
CA GLN A 80 21.04 22.64 -15.42
C GLN A 80 20.45 24.06 -15.49
N ASP A 81 19.40 24.36 -14.73
CA ASP A 81 18.63 25.58 -14.95
C ASP A 81 19.36 26.88 -14.54
N ILE A 82 20.25 26.79 -13.55
CA ILE A 82 21.05 27.95 -13.12
C ILE A 82 22.10 28.32 -14.18
N GLN A 83 22.64 27.32 -14.88
CA GLN A 83 23.65 27.56 -15.92
C GLN A 83 22.99 28.17 -17.16
N ASP A 84 21.83 27.66 -17.58
CA ASP A 84 21.14 28.14 -18.77
C ASP A 84 20.62 29.58 -18.60
N MET A 85 20.11 29.95 -17.41
CA MET A 85 19.61 31.31 -17.20
C MET A 85 20.72 32.36 -17.10
N SER A 86 21.89 31.97 -16.61
CA SER A 86 23.07 32.83 -16.67
C SER A 86 23.49 33.14 -18.12
N MET A 87 23.36 32.16 -19.03
CA MET A 87 23.65 32.35 -20.45
C MET A 87 22.62 33.26 -21.13
N VAL A 88 21.33 33.07 -20.83
CA VAL A 88 20.26 33.96 -21.30
C VAL A 88 20.51 35.38 -20.81
N GLN A 89 20.82 35.56 -19.53
CA GLN A 89 21.11 36.86 -18.93
C GLN A 89 22.31 37.56 -19.58
N ASN A 90 23.38 36.80 -19.91
CA ASN A 90 24.53 37.32 -20.65
C ASN A 90 24.20 37.69 -22.10
N THR A 91 23.28 36.97 -22.73
CA THR A 91 22.88 37.19 -24.13
C THR A 91 21.98 38.42 -24.28
N ILE A 92 21.09 38.65 -23.31
CA ILE A 92 20.18 39.81 -23.30
C ILE A 92 20.81 41.06 -22.66
N GLY A 93 21.93 40.93 -21.93
CA GLY A 93 22.60 42.06 -21.28
C GLY A 93 22.91 43.25 -22.20
N PRO A 94 23.23 43.04 -23.49
CA PRO A 94 23.40 44.15 -24.45
C PRO A 94 22.11 44.74 -25.01
N TRP A 95 20.93 44.16 -24.72
CA TRP A 95 19.66 44.68 -25.22
C TRP A 95 19.25 45.91 -24.41
N GLU A 96 18.76 46.94 -25.08
CA GLU A 96 18.35 48.20 -24.45
C GLU A 96 16.89 48.54 -24.77
N GLY A 97 16.25 49.30 -23.87
CA GLY A 97 14.92 49.86 -24.04
C GLY A 97 13.79 49.02 -23.42
N ASN A 98 12.56 49.56 -23.47
CA ASN A 98 11.40 49.04 -22.75
C ASN A 98 11.10 47.54 -22.99
N ALA A 99 11.42 47.01 -24.17
CA ALA A 99 11.21 45.60 -24.48
C ALA A 99 12.20 44.69 -23.74
N ALA A 100 13.46 45.14 -23.59
CA ALA A 100 14.48 44.43 -22.83
C ALA A 100 14.15 44.43 -21.34
N ASP A 101 13.76 45.59 -20.80
CA ASP A 101 13.33 45.75 -19.40
C ASP A 101 12.12 44.84 -19.11
N ALA A 102 11.09 44.88 -19.96
CA ALA A 102 9.93 44.02 -19.81
C ALA A 102 10.27 42.53 -19.88
N PHE A 103 11.19 42.11 -20.74
CA PHE A 103 11.62 40.72 -20.80
C PHE A 103 12.35 40.31 -19.50
N TYR A 104 13.23 41.16 -19.00
CA TYR A 104 13.99 40.91 -17.78
C TYR A 104 13.07 40.81 -16.55
N GLU A 105 12.12 41.73 -16.41
CA GLU A 105 11.17 41.77 -15.30
C GLU A 105 10.19 40.60 -15.32
N ASN A 106 9.66 40.23 -16.50
CA ASN A 106 8.61 39.22 -16.59
C ASN A 106 9.11 37.78 -16.70
N TYR A 107 10.35 37.56 -17.16
CA TYR A 107 10.86 36.20 -17.42
C TYR A 107 12.13 35.88 -16.63
N VAL A 108 13.13 36.76 -16.63
CA VAL A 108 14.43 36.45 -16.02
C VAL A 108 14.38 36.56 -14.49
N THR A 109 13.80 37.65 -13.99
CA THR A 109 13.66 37.92 -12.55
C THR A 109 12.87 36.82 -11.81
N PRO A 110 11.65 36.43 -12.26
CA PRO A 110 10.86 35.41 -11.56
C PRO A 110 11.40 33.98 -11.75
N PHE A 111 12.27 33.73 -12.73
CA PHE A 111 12.75 32.38 -13.04
C PHE A 111 13.37 31.68 -11.83
N SER A 112 14.18 32.39 -11.04
CA SER A 112 14.80 31.85 -9.83
C SER A 112 13.76 31.34 -8.84
N GLY A 113 12.71 32.13 -8.57
CA GLY A 113 11.61 31.76 -7.69
C GLY A 113 10.79 30.59 -8.23
N ILE A 114 10.54 30.55 -9.54
CA ILE A 114 9.85 29.42 -10.18
C ILE A 114 10.65 28.13 -10.03
N ASN A 115 11.97 28.17 -10.25
CA ASN A 115 12.83 27.00 -10.08
C ASN A 115 12.84 26.51 -8.63
N THR A 116 13.00 27.40 -7.65
CA THR A 116 12.90 27.04 -6.22
C THR A 116 11.56 26.39 -5.89
N ASN A 117 10.45 26.95 -6.38
CA ASN A 117 9.13 26.36 -6.16
C ASN A 117 9.00 24.95 -6.77
N HIS A 118 9.54 24.71 -7.97
CA HIS A 118 9.55 23.38 -8.58
C HIS A 118 10.42 22.39 -7.81
N GLN A 119 11.57 22.81 -7.30
CA GLN A 119 12.42 21.98 -6.46
C GLN A 119 11.72 21.58 -5.16
N ASP A 120 11.04 22.54 -4.51
CA ASP A 120 10.30 22.27 -3.28
C ASP A 120 9.12 21.31 -3.54
N LEU A 121 8.37 21.50 -4.63
CA LEU A 121 7.31 20.58 -5.03
C LEU A 121 7.84 19.16 -5.31
N ALA A 122 8.98 19.04 -6.01
CA ALA A 122 9.61 17.75 -6.28
C ALA A 122 10.05 17.05 -4.98
N ARG A 123 10.59 17.82 -4.03
CA ARG A 123 10.99 17.32 -2.70
C ARG A 123 9.79 16.82 -1.91
N GLU A 124 8.70 17.60 -1.83
CA GLU A 124 7.48 17.20 -1.12
C GLU A 124 6.86 15.94 -1.74
N LEU A 125 6.85 15.83 -3.07
CA LEU A 125 6.38 14.63 -3.76
C LEU A 125 7.25 13.41 -3.46
N ALA A 126 8.58 13.56 -3.41
CA ALA A 126 9.48 12.48 -3.03
C ALA A 126 9.19 11.99 -1.60
N LEU A 127 9.08 12.91 -0.63
CA LEU A 127 8.74 12.57 0.76
C LEU A 127 7.38 11.84 0.88
N ALA A 128 6.38 12.28 0.12
CA ALA A 128 5.07 11.63 0.10
C ALA A 128 5.15 10.18 -0.46
N LEU A 129 5.96 9.96 -1.50
CA LEU A 129 6.19 8.64 -2.08
C LEU A 129 6.94 7.72 -1.10
N GLU A 130 7.97 8.22 -0.42
CA GLU A 130 8.70 7.47 0.62
C GLU A 130 7.75 7.03 1.74
N ALA A 131 6.90 7.94 2.22
CA ALA A 131 5.91 7.64 3.24
C ALA A 131 4.91 6.57 2.75
N ALA A 132 4.47 6.64 1.50
CA ALA A 132 3.58 5.64 0.90
C ALA A 132 4.23 4.24 0.85
N VAL A 133 5.48 4.16 0.41
CA VAL A 133 6.27 2.91 0.41
C VAL A 133 6.41 2.35 1.82
N ALA A 134 6.74 3.19 2.80
CA ALA A 134 6.88 2.78 4.18
C ALA A 134 5.57 2.23 4.78
N VAL A 135 4.44 2.85 4.46
CA VAL A 135 3.10 2.38 4.87
C VAL A 135 2.78 1.02 4.24
N ILE A 136 3.04 0.84 2.94
CA ILE A 136 2.82 -0.43 2.25
C ILE A 136 3.69 -1.52 2.88
N ASP A 137 4.98 -1.27 3.05
CA ASP A 137 5.92 -2.23 3.65
C ASP A 137 5.52 -2.62 5.08
N LYS A 138 5.11 -1.64 5.88
CA LYS A 138 4.61 -1.89 7.24
C LYS A 138 3.35 -2.73 7.21
N SER A 139 2.39 -2.39 6.33
CA SER A 139 1.13 -3.14 6.23
C SER A 139 1.35 -4.61 5.88
N ARG A 140 2.27 -4.92 4.96
CA ARG A 140 2.61 -6.29 4.58
C ARG A 140 3.21 -7.07 5.75
N ARG A 141 4.13 -6.46 6.51
CA ARG A 141 4.70 -7.07 7.73
C ARG A 141 3.65 -7.29 8.81
N ASP A 142 2.77 -6.32 9.01
CA ASP A 142 1.69 -6.42 10.01
C ASP A 142 0.72 -7.55 9.64
N VAL A 143 0.39 -7.74 8.36
CA VAL A 143 -0.44 -8.87 7.90
C VAL A 143 0.24 -10.22 8.15
N MET A 144 1.54 -10.35 7.87
CA MET A 144 2.29 -11.56 8.19
C MET A 144 2.23 -11.86 9.69
N ARG A 145 2.50 -10.85 10.52
CA ARG A 145 2.47 -10.96 11.99
C ARG A 145 1.08 -11.33 12.53
N ILE A 146 0.01 -10.78 11.95
CA ILE A 146 -1.38 -11.14 12.28
C ILE A 146 -1.64 -12.60 11.90
N GLY A 147 -1.16 -13.04 10.73
CA GLY A 147 -1.26 -14.44 10.31
C GLY A 147 -0.59 -15.38 11.31
N ASP A 148 0.66 -15.09 11.68
CA ASP A 148 1.43 -15.89 12.64
C ASP A 148 0.75 -15.94 14.01
N GLY A 149 0.32 -14.79 14.55
CA GLY A 149 -0.41 -14.73 15.82
C GLY A 149 -1.75 -15.46 15.78
N THR A 150 -2.43 -15.43 14.64
CA THR A 150 -3.68 -16.19 14.44
C THR A 150 -3.41 -17.69 14.48
N ILE A 151 -2.39 -18.17 13.77
CA ILE A 151 -1.98 -19.58 13.77
C ILE A 151 -1.58 -20.02 15.18
N GLU A 152 -0.81 -19.19 15.90
CA GLU A 152 -0.40 -19.46 17.28
C GLU A 152 -1.60 -19.63 18.21
N VAL A 153 -2.56 -18.71 18.18
CA VAL A 153 -3.77 -18.80 19.00
C VAL A 153 -4.60 -20.03 18.65
N LEU A 154 -4.78 -20.32 17.35
CA LEU A 154 -5.55 -21.48 16.89
C LEU A 154 -4.89 -22.81 17.29
N ASN A 155 -3.57 -22.88 17.29
CA ASN A 155 -2.81 -24.03 17.78
C ASN A 155 -2.79 -24.09 19.31
N GLY A 156 -2.82 -22.95 20.01
CA GLY A 156 -2.89 -22.89 21.47
C GLY A 156 -4.20 -23.47 22.03
N LEU A 157 -5.31 -23.33 21.30
CA LEU A 157 -6.60 -23.92 21.68
C LEU A 157 -6.51 -25.45 21.85
N GLU A 158 -5.67 -26.13 21.08
CA GLU A 158 -5.41 -27.57 21.21
C GLU A 158 -4.82 -27.93 22.58
N ARG A 159 -3.85 -27.13 23.06
CA ARG A 159 -3.14 -27.40 24.31
C ARG A 159 -4.00 -27.13 25.54
N SER A 160 -5.01 -26.28 25.41
CA SER A 160 -5.83 -25.83 26.54
C SER A 160 -6.87 -26.84 27.03
N GLY A 161 -6.96 -28.04 26.42
CA GLY A 161 -7.69 -29.20 26.98
C GLY A 161 -9.13 -28.86 27.40
N GLY A 162 -10.05 -28.89 26.43
CA GLY A 162 -11.45 -28.47 26.55
C GLY A 162 -12.11 -28.74 27.91
N GLY A 163 -12.64 -27.67 28.52
CA GLY A 163 -13.44 -27.73 29.74
C GLY A 163 -14.05 -26.41 30.19
N GLY A 164 -13.58 -25.26 29.68
CA GLY A 164 -14.14 -23.94 30.01
C GLY A 164 -14.73 -23.22 28.79
N ASP A 165 -15.93 -22.67 28.94
CA ASP A 165 -16.68 -21.91 27.92
C ASP A 165 -15.89 -20.75 27.27
N SER A 166 -14.82 -20.27 27.93
CA SER A 166 -14.00 -19.14 27.48
C SER A 166 -13.08 -19.44 26.28
N GLY A 167 -12.70 -20.70 26.06
CA GLY A 167 -11.87 -21.08 24.91
C GLY A 167 -12.62 -20.95 23.58
N TRP A 168 -13.92 -21.28 23.61
CA TRP A 168 -14.77 -21.30 22.42
C TRP A 168 -15.11 -19.89 21.93
N SER A 169 -15.43 -18.97 22.84
CA SER A 169 -15.69 -17.57 22.49
C SER A 169 -14.48 -16.89 21.87
N THR A 170 -13.26 -17.21 22.35
CA THR A 170 -12.01 -16.65 21.83
C THR A 170 -11.73 -17.16 20.42
N ALA A 171 -11.87 -18.47 20.19
CA ALA A 171 -11.70 -19.09 18.87
C ALA A 171 -12.64 -18.49 17.83
N LEU A 172 -13.94 -18.39 18.16
CA LEU A 172 -14.94 -17.80 17.27
C LEU A 172 -14.70 -16.31 17.05
N THR A 173 -14.22 -15.57 18.05
CA THR A 173 -13.91 -14.15 17.90
C THR A 173 -12.74 -13.95 16.93
N VAL A 174 -11.69 -14.78 17.01
CA VAL A 174 -10.55 -14.72 16.08
C VAL A 174 -10.99 -15.08 14.66
N VAL A 175 -11.76 -16.16 14.50
CA VAL A 175 -12.30 -16.56 13.19
C VAL A 175 -13.25 -15.49 12.63
N ALA A 176 -14.12 -14.93 13.47
CA ALA A 176 -15.03 -13.86 13.09
C ALA A 176 -14.29 -12.55 12.76
N ALA A 177 -13.20 -12.22 13.45
CA ALA A 177 -12.35 -11.07 13.13
C ALA A 177 -11.68 -11.25 11.75
N VAL A 178 -11.13 -12.43 11.47
CA VAL A 178 -10.56 -12.76 10.16
C VAL A 178 -11.64 -12.77 9.06
N ALA A 179 -12.84 -13.26 9.39
CA ALA A 179 -13.99 -13.25 8.49
C ALA A 179 -14.57 -11.84 8.29
N THR A 180 -14.51 -10.93 9.25
CA THR A 180 -15.06 -9.56 9.12
C THR A 180 -14.15 -8.60 8.37
N LEU A 181 -12.84 -8.89 8.30
CA LEU A 181 -11.94 -8.30 7.29
C LEU A 181 -12.37 -8.61 5.84
N HIS A 182 -13.46 -9.38 5.64
CA HIS A 182 -14.05 -9.65 4.33
C HIS A 182 -14.71 -8.47 3.69
N ARG A 183 -15.21 -7.47 4.44
CA ARG A 183 -15.95 -6.39 3.80
C ARG A 183 -14.99 -5.63 2.89
N PRO A 184 -15.12 -5.75 1.55
CA PRO A 184 -14.36 -4.87 0.69
C PRO A 184 -14.77 -3.47 1.12
N LEU A 185 -13.78 -2.62 1.40
CA LEU A 185 -14.00 -1.19 1.30
C LEU A 185 -14.42 -0.97 -0.14
N ARG A 186 -15.73 -1.08 -0.40
CA ARG A 186 -16.35 -0.63 -1.63
C ARG A 186 -16.04 0.86 -1.62
N GLY A 187 -14.93 1.22 -2.26
CA GLY A 187 -14.62 2.60 -2.54
C GLY A 187 -15.89 3.21 -3.11
N PRO A 188 -16.26 4.44 -2.70
CA PRO A 188 -17.46 5.09 -3.21
C PRO A 188 -17.40 4.95 -4.73
N ARG A 189 -18.34 4.17 -5.29
CA ARG A 189 -18.46 4.03 -6.73
C ARG A 189 -18.72 5.44 -7.21
N GLY A 190 -17.69 6.08 -7.75
CA GLY A 190 -17.81 7.35 -8.44
C GLY A 190 -18.81 7.13 -9.57
N ARG A 191 -20.07 7.47 -9.31
CA ARG A 191 -21.05 7.72 -10.35
C ARG A 191 -20.60 9.00 -11.05
N GLY A 192 -19.61 8.86 -11.91
CA GLY A 192 -19.30 9.84 -12.93
C GLY A 192 -20.28 9.66 -14.09
N ASP A 193 -21.58 9.83 -13.83
CA ASP A 193 -22.50 10.22 -14.88
C ASP A 193 -22.22 11.70 -15.15
N CYS A 194 -21.23 11.97 -15.99
CA CYS A 194 -21.07 13.29 -16.58
C CYS A 194 -22.14 13.42 -17.68
N PRO A 195 -23.17 14.28 -17.52
CA PRO A 195 -24.10 14.53 -18.61
C PRO A 195 -23.32 15.18 -19.76
N SER A 196 -23.34 14.52 -20.92
CA SER A 196 -22.87 15.09 -22.17
C SER A 196 -23.67 16.35 -22.47
N ARG A 197 -23.04 17.50 -22.25
CA ARG A 197 -23.59 18.81 -22.61
C ARG A 197 -23.57 18.91 -24.14
N SER A 198 -24.69 18.60 -24.77
CA SER A 198 -24.90 18.84 -26.19
C SER A 198 -25.07 20.35 -26.42
N ARG A 199 -24.15 20.89 -27.23
CA ARG A 199 -24.10 22.15 -27.98
C ARG A 199 -25.15 23.23 -27.66
#